data_AF-A0A177C0M0-F1
#
_entry.id   AF-A0A177C0M0-F1
#
_cell.length_a   1.000
_cell.length_b   1.000
_cell.length_c   1.000
_cell.angle_alpha   90.00
_cell.angle_beta   90.00
_cell.angle_gamma   90.00
#
_symmetry.space_group_name_H-M   'P 1'
#
loop_
_entity.id
_entity.type
_entity.pdbx_description
1 polymer ?
#
loop_
_entity_poly.entity_id
_entity_poly.type
_entity_poly.pdbx_seq_one_letter_code
_entity_poly.pdbx_strand_id
1 'polypeptide(L)'
;FEEETILKSFETTGISLFDPEVILRRFKKTTQDDNQGSRESSKKDAQKLRRSLHHISAKVQLLHHENAGLREALAIKTKHKKNVKPLDLQQRQEYHGGAVFWSSSKVRKARVRQSVKE
;
A
#
# COMPACT_ATOMS: atom_id res chain seq x y z
N PHE A 1 21.22 -11.47 -43.21
CA PHE A 1 21.87 -12.72 -43.69
C PHE A 1 21.44 -12.78 -45.14
N GLU A 2 22.32 -12.37 -46.06
CA GLU A 2 21.92 -12.05 -47.44
C GLU A 2 22.00 -13.29 -48.33
N GLU A 3 20.91 -13.60 -49.01
CA GLU A 3 20.76 -14.80 -49.86
C GLU A 3 21.81 -14.84 -50.98
N GLU A 4 22.14 -13.68 -51.53
CA GLU A 4 23.14 -13.49 -52.59
C GLU A 4 24.55 -13.94 -52.16
N THR A 5 24.91 -13.73 -50.89
CA THR A 5 26.23 -14.12 -50.37
C THR A 5 26.33 -15.63 -50.23
N ILE A 6 25.23 -16.28 -49.83
CA ILE A 6 25.15 -17.73 -49.69
C ILE A 6 25.23 -18.39 -51.07
N LEU A 7 24.47 -17.91 -52.04
CA LEU A 7 24.49 -18.42 -53.42
C LEU A 7 25.90 -18.31 -54.05
N LYS A 8 26.53 -17.14 -53.89
CA LYS A 8 27.90 -16.89 -54.39
C LYS A 8 28.96 -17.81 -53.77
N SER A 9 28.77 -18.19 -52.49
CA SER A 9 29.69 -19.11 -51.80
C SER A 9 29.63 -20.55 -52.36
N PHE A 10 28.45 -20.99 -52.82
CA PHE A 10 28.28 -22.30 -53.47
C PHE A 10 28.92 -22.34 -54.86
N GLU A 11 28.75 -21.26 -55.64
CA GLU A 11 29.42 -21.12 -56.94
C GLU A 11 30.95 -21.15 -56.80
N THR A 12 31.48 -20.45 -55.80
CA THR A 12 32.94 -20.34 -55.56
C THR A 12 33.58 -21.67 -55.15
N THR A 13 32.85 -22.50 -54.41
CA THR A 13 33.35 -23.79 -53.91
C THR A 13 33.14 -24.93 -54.90
N GLY A 14 32.41 -24.71 -56.00
CA GLY A 14 32.07 -25.75 -56.98
C GLY A 14 31.11 -26.82 -56.45
N ILE A 15 30.55 -26.62 -55.25
CA ILE A 15 29.61 -27.54 -54.62
C ILE A 15 28.20 -27.12 -55.07
N SER A 16 27.80 -27.63 -56.24
CA SER A 16 26.45 -27.40 -56.76
C SER A 16 25.46 -28.35 -56.09
N LEU A 17 24.77 -27.86 -55.07
CA LEU A 17 23.64 -28.57 -54.48
C LEU A 17 22.45 -28.50 -55.44
N PHE A 18 21.85 -29.65 -55.73
CA PHE A 18 20.77 -29.81 -56.72
C PHE A 18 19.52 -28.96 -56.41
N ASP A 19 19.38 -28.48 -55.15
CA ASP A 19 18.31 -27.59 -54.71
C ASP A 19 18.78 -26.65 -53.58
N PRO A 20 19.25 -25.41 -53.89
CA PRO A 20 19.71 -24.45 -52.89
C PRO A 20 18.57 -23.84 -52.06
N GLU A 21 17.33 -23.88 -52.56
CA GLU A 21 16.16 -23.30 -51.91
C GLU A 21 15.80 -24.03 -50.62
N VAL A 22 16.08 -25.33 -50.54
CA VAL A 22 15.88 -26.14 -49.32
C VAL A 22 16.75 -25.62 -48.17
N ILE A 23 17.95 -25.13 -48.46
CA ILE A 23 18.87 -24.57 -47.47
C ILE A 23 18.43 -23.15 -47.10
N LEU A 24 18.07 -22.33 -48.08
CA LEU A 24 17.52 -20.99 -47.83
C LEU A 24 16.28 -21.04 -46.94
N ARG A 25 15.39 -22.02 -47.15
CA ARG A 25 14.21 -22.25 -46.29
C ARG A 25 14.58 -22.57 -44.84
N ARG A 26 15.68 -23.29 -44.58
CA ARG A 26 16.15 -23.59 -43.22
C ARG A 26 16.62 -22.33 -42.49
N PHE A 27 17.26 -21.41 -43.22
CA PHE A 27 17.73 -20.14 -42.65
C PHE A 27 16.61 -19.10 -42.49
N LYS A 28 15.59 -19.11 -43.36
CA LYS A 28 14.41 -18.21 -43.27
C LYS A 28 13.44 -18.57 -42.14
N LYS A 29 13.39 -19.83 -41.70
CA LYS A 29 12.37 -20.33 -40.75
C LYS A 29 12.54 -19.85 -39.30
N THR A 30 13.68 -19.26 -38.95
CA THR A 30 14.01 -18.94 -37.54
C THR A 30 13.46 -17.62 -37.02
N THR A 31 12.76 -16.82 -37.83
CA THR A 31 12.37 -15.45 -37.42
C THR A 31 10.87 -15.18 -37.33
N GLN A 32 9.98 -16.09 -37.73
CA GLN A 32 8.58 -15.69 -38.00
C GLN A 32 7.42 -16.30 -37.22
N ASP A 33 7.58 -17.20 -36.22
CA ASP A 33 6.37 -17.64 -35.49
C ASP A 33 6.51 -17.99 -33.98
N ASP A 34 7.68 -18.31 -33.46
CA ASP A 34 7.75 -18.77 -32.05
C ASP A 34 7.88 -17.63 -31.00
N ASN A 35 8.01 -16.38 -31.44
CA ASN A 35 8.30 -15.24 -30.53
C ASN A 35 7.06 -14.40 -30.14
N GLN A 36 5.87 -14.68 -30.69
CA GLN A 36 4.65 -13.96 -30.33
C GLN A 36 4.04 -14.46 -29.01
N GLY A 37 4.03 -15.77 -28.77
CA GLY A 37 3.49 -16.37 -27.54
C GLY A 37 4.25 -15.95 -26.27
N SER A 38 5.59 -15.87 -26.37
CA SER A 38 6.46 -15.44 -25.26
C SER A 38 6.18 -13.99 -24.82
N ARG A 39 6.00 -13.09 -25.80
CA ARG A 39 5.82 -11.65 -25.56
C ARG A 39 4.43 -11.28 -25.04
N GLU A 40 3.40 -12.01 -25.47
CA GLU A 40 2.02 -11.85 -24.97
C GLU A 40 1.89 -12.31 -23.52
N SER A 41 2.54 -13.42 -23.17
CA SER A 41 2.56 -13.97 -21.81
C SER A 41 3.19 -12.98 -20.82
N SER A 42 4.37 -12.43 -21.15
CA SER A 42 5.05 -11.44 -20.30
C SER A 42 4.24 -10.16 -20.07
N LYS A 43 3.44 -9.70 -21.05
CA LYS A 43 2.56 -8.53 -20.87
C LYS A 43 1.43 -8.81 -19.87
N LYS A 44 0.83 -10.01 -19.94
CA LYS A 44 -0.23 -10.43 -19.00
C LYS A 44 0.31 -10.50 -17.58
N ASP A 45 1.53 -11.01 -17.40
CA ASP A 45 2.16 -11.10 -16.09
C ASP A 45 2.54 -9.72 -15.53
N ALA A 46 3.07 -8.82 -16.36
CA ALA A 46 3.29 -7.43 -15.97
C ALA A 46 1.98 -6.72 -15.56
N GLN A 47 0.88 -6.99 -16.26
CA GLN A 47 -0.44 -6.44 -15.90
C GLN A 47 -0.96 -7.01 -14.58
N LYS A 48 -0.79 -8.32 -14.33
CA LYS A 48 -1.13 -8.93 -13.04
C LYS A 48 -0.35 -8.29 -11.90
N LEU A 49 0.96 -8.09 -12.08
CA LEU A 49 1.82 -7.42 -11.11
C LEU A 49 1.41 -5.98 -10.86
N ARG A 50 1.09 -5.22 -11.92
CA ARG A 50 0.59 -3.85 -11.77
C ARG A 50 -0.71 -3.82 -10.96
N ARG A 51 -1.64 -4.75 -11.22
CA ARG A 51 -2.91 -4.84 -10.47
C ARG A 51 -2.68 -5.19 -9.01
N SER A 52 -1.79 -6.14 -8.70
CA SER A 52 -1.47 -6.49 -7.32
C SER A 52 -0.77 -5.34 -6.58
N LEU A 53 0.13 -4.62 -7.25
CA LEU A 53 0.77 -3.43 -6.70
C LEU A 53 -0.25 -2.34 -6.35
N HIS A 54 -1.18 -2.03 -7.26
CA HIS A 54 -2.26 -1.06 -6.99
C HIS A 54 -3.13 -1.48 -5.81
N HIS A 55 -3.51 -2.76 -5.74
CA HIS A 55 -4.29 -3.30 -4.64
C HIS A 55 -3.58 -3.17 -3.29
N ILE A 56 -2.29 -3.51 -3.25
CA ILE A 56 -1.46 -3.37 -2.04
C ILE A 56 -1.33 -1.90 -1.66
N SER A 57 -1.09 -1.00 -2.62
CA SER A 57 -1.01 0.44 -2.37
C SER A 57 -2.29 0.98 -1.73
N ALA A 58 -3.45 0.62 -2.27
CA ALA A 58 -4.74 1.04 -1.71
C ALA A 58 -4.95 0.50 -0.28
N LYS A 59 -4.63 -0.78 -0.04
CA LYS A 59 -4.69 -1.39 1.30
C LYS A 59 -3.76 -0.70 2.29
N VAL A 60 -2.53 -0.38 1.89
CA VAL A 60 -1.56 0.30 2.74
C VAL A 60 -2.06 1.69 3.13
N GLN A 61 -2.60 2.46 2.18
CA GLN A 61 -3.20 3.76 2.47
C GLN A 61 -4.36 3.66 3.47
N LEU A 62 -5.27 2.70 3.27
CA LEU A 62 -6.39 2.45 4.18
C LEU A 62 -5.90 2.15 5.60
N LEU A 63 -4.92 1.25 5.75
CA LEU A 63 -4.33 0.90 7.04
C LEU A 63 -3.62 2.09 7.70
N HIS A 64 -2.97 2.97 6.91
CA HIS A 64 -2.37 4.19 7.45
C HIS A 64 -3.42 5.14 8.01
N HIS A 65 -4.51 5.35 7.28
CA HIS A 65 -5.62 6.19 7.74
C HIS A 65 -6.29 5.62 9.00
N GLU A 66 -6.51 4.30 9.05
CA GLU A 66 -7.06 3.63 10.23
C GLU A 66 -6.13 3.78 11.44
N ASN A 67 -4.83 3.51 11.28
CA ASN A 67 -3.86 3.69 12.35
C ASN A 67 -3.78 5.16 12.83
N ALA A 68 -3.87 6.13 11.91
CA ALA A 68 -3.92 7.54 12.26
C ALA A 68 -5.17 7.87 13.10
N GLY A 69 -6.35 7.44 12.65
CA GLY A 69 -7.61 7.65 13.37
C GLY A 69 -7.65 6.98 14.74
N LEU A 70 -7.11 5.77 14.87
CA LEU A 70 -7.00 5.07 16.16
C LEU A 70 -6.09 5.83 17.13
N ARG A 71 -4.96 6.37 16.65
CA ARG A 71 -4.05 7.18 17.48
C ARG A 71 -4.72 8.47 17.95
N GLU A 72 -5.47 9.14 17.10
CA GLU A 72 -6.24 10.34 17.46
C GLU A 72 -7.31 10.02 18.50
N ALA A 73 -8.11 8.97 18.27
CA ALA A 73 -9.13 8.52 19.21
C ALA A 73 -8.52 8.16 20.57
N LEU A 74 -7.36 7.52 20.57
CA LEU A 74 -6.61 7.21 21.79
C LEU A 74 -6.17 8.51 22.49
N ALA A 75 -5.62 9.47 21.78
CA ALA A 75 -5.21 10.77 22.34
C ALA A 75 -6.39 11.54 22.96
N ILE A 76 -7.58 11.49 22.35
CA ILE A 76 -8.80 12.07 22.93
C ILE A 76 -9.17 11.34 24.22
N LYS A 77 -9.17 10.00 24.22
CA LYS A 77 -9.48 9.19 25.40
C LYS A 77 -8.49 9.42 26.55
N THR A 78 -7.20 9.56 26.29
CA THR A 78 -6.20 9.84 27.33
C THR A 78 -6.38 11.24 27.91
N LYS A 79 -6.65 12.26 27.08
CA LYS A 79 -7.03 13.60 27.54
C LYS A 79 -8.27 13.56 28.41
N HIS A 80 -9.30 12.81 28.01
CA HIS A 80 -10.51 12.64 28.81
C HIS A 80 -10.19 11.97 30.16
N LYS A 81 -9.45 10.84 30.19
CA LYS A 81 -9.05 10.18 31.44
C LYS A 81 -8.29 11.11 32.40
N LYS A 82 -7.37 11.95 31.90
CA LYS A 82 -6.66 12.94 32.73
C LYS A 82 -7.63 13.94 33.38
N ASN A 83 -8.69 14.31 32.68
CA ASN A 83 -9.65 15.32 33.09
C ASN A 83 -10.87 14.74 33.84
N VAL A 84 -11.01 13.41 33.91
CA VAL A 84 -12.14 12.73 34.55
C VAL A 84 -12.01 12.66 36.07
N LYS A 85 -10.83 12.91 36.67
CA LYS A 85 -10.73 13.07 38.13
C LYS A 85 -11.64 14.23 38.54
N PRO A 86 -12.85 13.96 39.10
CA PRO A 86 -13.78 15.03 39.38
C PRO A 86 -13.21 15.82 40.55
N LEU A 87 -13.33 17.13 40.48
CA LEU A 87 -13.03 17.97 41.63
C LEU A 87 -14.04 17.63 42.73
N ASP A 88 -13.57 17.06 43.84
CA ASP A 88 -14.45 16.73 44.96
C ASP A 88 -14.90 18.03 45.64
N LEU A 89 -16.13 18.44 45.33
CA LEU A 89 -16.72 19.67 45.83
C LEU A 89 -17.41 19.50 47.19
N GLN A 90 -17.31 18.31 47.83
CA GLN A 90 -17.90 17.94 49.12
C GLN A 90 -19.34 18.46 49.29
N GLN A 91 -20.31 17.69 48.82
CA GLN A 91 -21.73 17.98 49.05
C GLN A 91 -22.05 17.88 50.55
N ARG A 92 -22.81 18.85 51.08
CA ARG A 92 -23.33 18.77 52.46
C ARG A 92 -24.32 17.60 52.53
N GLN A 93 -24.14 16.73 53.53
CA GLN A 93 -24.94 15.51 53.71
C GLN A 93 -26.43 15.80 53.93
N GLU A 94 -26.80 17.00 54.37
CA GLU A 94 -28.18 17.40 54.69
C GLU A 94 -29.11 17.56 53.47
N TYR A 95 -28.59 17.54 52.23
CA TYR A 95 -29.37 17.88 51.03
C TYR A 95 -29.42 16.71 50.04
N HIS A 96 -30.59 16.06 49.92
CA HIS A 96 -30.76 14.78 49.20
C HIS A 96 -31.52 14.86 47.86
N GLY A 97 -31.84 16.03 47.32
CA GLY A 97 -32.53 16.08 46.02
C GLY A 97 -32.59 17.46 45.39
N GLY A 98 -31.85 17.64 44.29
CA GLY A 98 -31.90 18.85 43.46
C GLY A 98 -30.59 19.15 42.72
N ALA A 99 -30.64 20.10 41.78
CA ALA A 99 -29.44 20.62 41.13
C ALA A 99 -28.55 21.36 42.13
N VAL A 100 -27.28 20.95 42.27
CA VAL A 100 -26.33 21.57 43.20
C VAL A 100 -25.60 22.72 42.51
N PHE A 101 -25.84 23.95 42.98
CA PHE A 101 -25.10 25.12 42.50
C PHE A 101 -23.72 25.22 43.16
N TRP A 102 -22.68 25.33 42.33
CA TRP A 102 -21.29 25.47 42.76
C TRP A 102 -20.78 26.89 42.50
N SER A 103 -20.62 27.68 43.57
CA SER A 103 -20.01 29.01 43.47
C SER A 103 -18.50 28.93 43.22
N SER A 104 -17.94 29.95 42.56
CA SER A 104 -16.49 30.01 42.24
C SER A 104 -15.58 29.85 43.47
N SER A 105 -16.02 30.32 44.64
CA SER A 105 -15.31 30.14 45.92
C SER A 105 -15.26 28.67 46.37
N LYS A 106 -16.32 27.87 46.16
CA LYS A 106 -16.31 26.44 46.47
C LYS A 106 -15.36 25.68 45.55
N VAL A 107 -15.36 26.00 44.26
CA VAL A 107 -14.42 25.42 43.28
C VAL A 107 -12.97 25.71 43.69
N ARG A 108 -12.65 26.94 44.10
CA ARG A 108 -11.31 27.31 44.57
C ARG A 108 -10.90 26.52 45.81
N LYS A 109 -11.78 26.39 46.81
CA LYS A 109 -11.51 25.62 48.04
C LYS A 109 -11.24 24.14 47.74
N ALA A 110 -12.00 23.53 46.84
CA ALA A 110 -11.77 22.14 46.45
C ALA A 110 -10.43 21.95 45.73
N ARG A 111 -10.01 22.89 44.88
CA ARG A 111 -8.68 22.84 44.22
C ARG A 111 -7.54 22.88 45.24
N VAL A 112 -7.62 23.78 46.22
CA VAL A 112 -6.65 23.87 47.33
C VAL A 112 -6.59 22.55 48.12
N ARG A 113 -7.72 21.90 48.36
CA ARG A 113 -7.76 20.59 49.05
C ARG A 113 -7.10 19.48 48.23
N GLN A 114 -7.30 19.47 46.91
CA GLN A 114 -6.63 18.50 46.04
C GLN A 114 -5.11 18.67 46.05
N SER A 115 -4.60 19.90 45.96
CA SER A 115 -3.15 20.16 45.98
C SER A 115 -2.47 19.84 47.32
N VAL A 116 -3.23 19.74 48.42
CA VAL A 116 -2.74 19.32 49.74
C VAL A 116 -2.78 17.79 49.90
N LYS A 117 -3.58 17.10 49.07
CA LYS A 117 -3.79 15.65 49.13
C LYS A 117 -2.88 14.88 48.17
N GLU A 118 -2.42 15.53 47.10
CA GLU A 118 -1.32 15.08 46.23
C GLU A 118 0.04 15.31 46.90
#